data_AF-A0A1X9MAU6-F1
#
_entry.id   AF-A0A1X9MAU6-F1
#
_cell.length_a   1.000
_cell.length_b   1.000
_cell.length_c   1.000
_cell.angle_alpha   90.00
_cell.angle_beta   90.00
_cell.angle_gamma   90.00
#
_symmetry.space_group_name_H-M   'P 1'
#
loop_
_entity.id
_entity.type
_entity.pdbx_description
1 polymer ?
#
loop_
_entity_poly.entity_id
_entity_poly.type
_entity_poly.pdbx_seq_one_letter_code
_entity_poly.pdbx_strand_id
1 'polypeptide(L)'
;MYIQNSLHFIYNDETYLQDNFQISRKEAIHCVAGICRTVKWLEASIFKEVLDDVRCHITDEPINFPGELVINEGEPFEPIIYMNVMAITEDFQNKEYVIDLKKNTATCFEYASFILLHEVGHYIHALIGGRGKNKREKLFDYFDGGQYYYNRYMQKMVKGISNKEKKMYRNIPHEKAADQFAMQYVQEIPIIRLDSKLLTCNLLKMVGNRTE
;
A
#
# COMPACT_ATOMS: atom_id res chain seq x y z
N MET A 1 12.16 7.73 -3.69
CA MET A 1 11.42 6.46 -3.72
C MET A 1 11.67 5.80 -5.06
N TYR A 2 12.09 4.54 -5.05
CA TYR A 2 12.37 3.77 -6.26
C TYR A 2 11.30 2.71 -6.47
N ILE A 3 10.79 2.55 -7.69
CA ILE A 3 9.78 1.53 -7.99
C ILE A 3 10.45 0.28 -8.54
N GLN A 4 10.12 -0.88 -7.98
CA GLN A 4 10.39 -2.20 -8.55
C GLN A 4 9.07 -2.88 -8.85
N ASN A 5 8.95 -3.53 -10.01
CA ASN A 5 7.70 -4.17 -10.43
C ASN A 5 7.92 -5.65 -10.73
N SER A 6 7.00 -6.49 -10.24
CA SER A 6 6.91 -7.91 -10.54
C SER A 6 5.45 -8.25 -10.85
N LEU A 7 5.03 -7.98 -12.09
CA LEU A 7 3.66 -8.16 -12.54
C LEU A 7 3.62 -9.28 -13.58
N HIS A 8 2.97 -10.39 -13.24
CA HIS A 8 2.89 -11.61 -14.03
C HIS A 8 1.44 -11.98 -14.34
N PHE A 9 0.57 -11.92 -13.33
CA PHE A 9 -0.79 -12.44 -13.40
C PHE A 9 -1.80 -11.46 -13.96
N ILE A 10 -1.66 -10.15 -13.74
CA ILE A 10 -2.64 -9.13 -14.18
C ILE A 10 -2.81 -9.06 -15.72
N TYR A 11 -1.87 -9.63 -16.47
CA TYR A 11 -1.91 -9.69 -17.93
C TYR A 11 -2.74 -10.85 -18.47
N ASN A 12 -3.07 -11.85 -17.64
CA ASN A 12 -3.95 -12.95 -18.01
C ASN A 12 -5.38 -12.47 -18.24
N ASP A 13 -6.15 -13.21 -19.05
CA ASP A 13 -7.53 -12.86 -19.39
C ASP A 13 -8.47 -12.72 -18.18
N GLU A 14 -9.59 -12.02 -18.39
CA GLU A 14 -10.57 -11.76 -17.32
C GLU A 14 -11.07 -13.05 -16.69
N THR A 15 -11.27 -14.11 -17.49
CA THR A 15 -11.76 -15.40 -17.01
C THR A 15 -10.76 -16.03 -16.04
N TYR A 16 -9.47 -16.05 -16.39
CA TYR A 16 -8.42 -16.53 -15.50
C TYR A 16 -8.37 -15.76 -14.18
N LEU A 17 -8.42 -14.42 -14.23
CA LEU A 17 -8.37 -13.58 -13.03
C LEU A 17 -9.58 -13.82 -12.12
N GLN A 18 -10.76 -13.98 -12.71
CA GLN A 18 -12.00 -14.21 -11.96
C GLN A 18 -12.05 -15.62 -11.36
N ASP A 19 -11.63 -16.65 -12.11
CA ASP A 19 -11.71 -18.04 -11.68
C ASP A 19 -10.69 -18.36 -10.57
N ASN A 20 -9.50 -17.76 -10.62
CA ASN A 20 -8.41 -18.10 -9.68
C ASN A 20 -8.30 -17.12 -8.50
N PHE A 21 -8.68 -15.86 -8.69
CA PHE A 21 -8.46 -14.81 -7.69
C PHE A 21 -9.72 -13.99 -7.38
N GLN A 22 -10.83 -14.24 -8.09
CA GLN A 22 -12.10 -13.52 -7.89
C GLN A 22 -12.02 -12.00 -8.08
N ILE A 23 -11.02 -11.53 -8.85
CA ILE A 23 -10.82 -10.10 -9.11
C ILE A 23 -11.15 -9.72 -10.56
N SER A 24 -11.60 -8.47 -10.74
CA SER A 24 -11.76 -7.87 -12.07
C SER A 24 -10.47 -7.23 -12.56
N ARG A 25 -10.14 -7.47 -13.84
CA ARG A 25 -8.99 -6.82 -14.49
C ARG A 25 -9.11 -5.30 -14.48
N LYS A 26 -10.33 -4.78 -14.67
CA LYS A 26 -10.57 -3.33 -14.67
C LYS A 26 -10.13 -2.70 -13.35
N GLU A 27 -10.51 -3.32 -12.23
CA GLU A 27 -10.17 -2.80 -10.91
C GLU A 27 -8.68 -3.01 -10.61
N ALA A 28 -8.08 -4.13 -11.02
CA ALA A 28 -6.63 -4.34 -10.92
C ALA A 28 -5.82 -3.26 -11.67
N ILE A 29 -6.27 -2.89 -12.86
CA ILE A 29 -5.67 -1.80 -13.65
C ILE A 29 -5.82 -0.45 -12.92
N HIS A 30 -6.99 -0.18 -12.33
CA HIS A 30 -7.22 1.04 -11.54
C HIS A 30 -6.34 1.06 -10.27
N CYS A 31 -6.12 -0.10 -9.65
CA CYS A 31 -5.21 -0.27 -8.52
C CYS A 31 -3.78 0.12 -8.89
N VAL A 32 -3.21 -0.48 -9.96
CA VAL A 32 -1.87 -0.13 -10.45
C VAL A 32 -1.76 1.37 -10.74
N ALA A 33 -2.77 1.94 -11.40
CA ALA A 33 -2.80 3.37 -11.70
C ALA A 33 -2.78 4.24 -10.42
N GLY A 34 -3.52 3.84 -9.37
CA GLY A 34 -3.53 4.50 -8.07
C GLY A 34 -2.17 4.49 -7.39
N ILE A 35 -1.52 3.31 -7.35
CA ILE A 35 -0.18 3.15 -6.78
C ILE A 35 0.83 4.03 -7.53
N CYS A 36 0.94 3.88 -8.85
CA CYS A 36 1.91 4.65 -9.65
C CYS A 36 1.67 6.16 -9.55
N ARG A 37 0.40 6.60 -9.49
CA ARG A 37 0.08 8.01 -9.39
C ARG A 37 0.42 8.59 -8.02
N THR A 38 0.23 7.80 -6.98
CA THR A 38 0.62 8.14 -5.61
C THR A 38 2.14 8.27 -5.50
N VAL A 39 2.91 7.34 -6.06
CA VAL A 39 4.39 7.46 -6.09
C VAL A 39 4.84 8.75 -6.77
N LYS A 40 4.29 9.08 -7.95
CA LYS A 40 4.61 10.34 -8.63
C LYS A 40 4.28 11.58 -7.81
N TRP A 41 3.17 11.54 -7.08
CA TRP A 41 2.80 12.65 -6.20
C TRP A 41 3.80 12.77 -5.05
N LEU A 42 4.19 11.64 -4.42
CA LEU A 42 5.20 11.60 -3.37
C LEU A 42 6.56 12.17 -3.84
N GLU A 43 7.00 11.83 -5.05
CA GLU A 43 8.22 12.37 -5.69
C GLU A 43 8.19 13.89 -5.91
N ALA A 44 7.00 14.48 -6.02
CA ALA A 44 6.80 15.92 -6.20
C ALA A 44 6.37 16.64 -4.89
N SER A 45 6.14 15.89 -3.82
CA SER A 45 5.64 16.38 -2.54
C SER A 45 6.78 16.83 -1.60
N ILE A 46 6.40 17.38 -0.44
CA ILE A 46 7.30 17.65 0.68
C ILE A 46 7.98 16.39 1.25
N PHE A 47 7.47 15.19 0.95
CA PHE A 47 8.01 13.93 1.45
C PHE A 47 9.17 13.38 0.63
N LYS A 48 9.46 13.99 -0.53
CA LYS A 48 10.45 13.49 -1.50
C LYS A 48 11.79 13.13 -0.86
N GLU A 49 12.35 14.04 -0.06
CA GLU A 49 13.67 13.87 0.55
C GLU A 49 13.67 12.79 1.63
N VAL A 50 12.56 12.62 2.35
CA VAL A 50 12.45 11.61 3.41
C VAL A 50 12.29 10.20 2.84
N LEU A 51 11.69 10.10 1.65
CA LEU A 51 11.37 8.85 0.96
C LEU A 51 12.40 8.49 -0.12
N ASP A 52 13.56 9.15 -0.15
CA ASP A 52 14.56 8.97 -1.21
C ASP A 52 15.12 7.55 -1.25
N ASP A 53 15.33 6.94 -0.09
CA ASP A 53 15.87 5.59 0.13
C ASP A 53 14.83 4.47 0.23
N VAL A 54 13.54 4.80 0.16
CA VAL A 54 12.46 3.80 0.21
C VAL A 54 12.29 3.14 -1.15
N ARG A 55 12.30 1.80 -1.19
CA ARG A 55 11.88 1.05 -2.38
C ARG A 55 10.39 0.70 -2.28
N CYS A 56 9.66 0.85 -3.37
CA CYS A 56 8.26 0.47 -3.50
C CYS A 56 8.19 -0.70 -4.49
N HIS A 57 7.89 -1.89 -3.99
CA HIS A 57 7.76 -3.10 -4.79
C HIS A 57 6.27 -3.34 -5.11
N ILE A 58 5.89 -3.21 -6.38
CA ILE A 58 4.53 -3.49 -6.85
C ILE A 58 4.51 -4.91 -7.41
N THR A 59 3.68 -5.78 -6.84
CA THR A 59 3.58 -7.20 -7.21
C THR A 59 2.13 -7.62 -7.44
N ASP A 60 1.94 -8.68 -8.21
CA ASP A 60 0.67 -9.39 -8.34
C ASP A 60 0.77 -10.87 -7.97
N GLU A 61 1.86 -11.25 -7.30
CA GLU A 61 2.02 -12.59 -6.75
C GLU A 61 0.92 -12.89 -5.71
N PRO A 62 0.48 -14.14 -5.56
CA PRO A 62 -0.59 -14.52 -4.63
C PRO A 62 -0.11 -14.45 -3.18
N ILE A 63 -0.09 -13.25 -2.62
CA ILE A 63 0.28 -12.94 -1.24
C ILE A 63 -0.90 -12.25 -0.55
N ASN A 64 -1.13 -12.57 0.72
CA ASN A 64 -2.36 -12.20 1.45
C ASN A 64 -2.32 -10.83 2.16
N PHE A 65 -1.45 -9.90 1.76
CA PHE A 65 -1.44 -8.56 2.32
C PHE A 65 -1.53 -7.49 1.22
N PRO A 66 -2.39 -6.46 1.37
CA PRO A 66 -2.54 -5.41 0.36
C PRO A 66 -1.33 -4.47 0.32
N GLY A 67 -0.73 -4.20 1.48
CA GLY A 67 0.47 -3.38 1.64
C GLY A 67 1.27 -3.86 2.86
N GLU A 68 2.59 -3.71 2.80
CA GLU A 68 3.46 -3.96 3.95
C GLU A 68 4.75 -3.14 3.86
N LEU A 69 5.02 -2.35 4.89
CA LEU A 69 6.35 -1.79 5.14
C LEU A 69 7.25 -2.84 5.83
N VAL A 70 8.27 -3.31 5.11
CA VAL A 70 9.31 -4.19 5.62
C VAL A 70 10.59 -3.40 5.86
N ILE A 71 11.21 -3.62 7.02
CA ILE A 71 12.50 -3.05 7.39
C ILE A 71 13.55 -4.14 7.22
N ASN A 72 14.34 -4.08 6.14
CA ASN A 72 15.43 -5.04 5.97
C ASN A 72 16.61 -4.68 6.89
N GLU A 73 16.99 -5.62 7.76
CA GLU A 73 18.11 -5.48 8.70
C GLU A 73 19.49 -5.58 8.06
N GLY A 74 19.55 -5.99 6.79
CA GLY A 74 20.79 -6.13 6.02
C GLY A 74 21.57 -4.84 5.82
N GLU A 75 22.79 -4.96 5.31
CA GLU A 75 23.59 -3.84 4.82
C GLU A 75 23.64 -3.89 3.28
N PRO A 76 23.18 -2.85 2.57
CA PRO A 76 22.70 -1.56 3.08
C PRO A 76 21.29 -1.64 3.71
N PHE A 77 21.04 -0.78 4.70
CA PHE A 77 19.72 -0.61 5.32
C PHE A 77 18.72 -0.09 4.30
N GLU A 78 17.59 -0.78 4.15
CA GLU A 78 16.65 -0.52 3.07
C GLU A 78 15.20 -0.76 3.50
N PRO A 79 14.41 0.30 3.71
CA PRO A 79 12.97 0.21 3.89
C PRO A 79 12.30 -0.13 2.56
N ILE A 80 11.46 -1.17 2.56
CA ILE A 80 10.75 -1.63 1.38
C ILE A 80 9.25 -1.60 1.67
N ILE A 81 8.48 -0.91 0.83
CA ILE A 81 7.02 -0.97 0.83
C ILE A 81 6.60 -1.95 -0.26
N TYR A 82 6.00 -3.06 0.13
CA TYR A 82 5.35 -3.99 -0.79
C TYR A 82 3.90 -3.58 -1.02
N MET A 83 3.47 -3.59 -2.28
CA MET A 83 2.10 -3.31 -2.69
C MET A 83 1.60 -4.46 -3.55
N ASN A 84 0.56 -5.15 -3.11
CA ASN A 84 0.01 -6.29 -3.82
C ASN A 84 -1.27 -5.90 -4.57
N VAL A 85 -1.20 -5.86 -5.90
CA VAL A 85 -2.32 -5.46 -6.75
C VAL A 85 -3.51 -6.41 -6.60
N MET A 86 -3.27 -7.71 -6.44
CA MET A 86 -4.33 -8.72 -6.33
C MET A 86 -5.08 -8.54 -5.01
N ALA A 87 -4.35 -8.48 -3.89
CA ALA A 87 -4.95 -8.33 -2.56
C ALA A 87 -5.70 -7.00 -2.40
N ILE A 88 -5.14 -5.88 -2.89
CA ILE A 88 -5.83 -4.57 -2.86
C ILE A 88 -7.13 -4.62 -3.66
N THR A 89 -7.11 -5.28 -4.84
CA THR A 89 -8.29 -5.38 -5.71
C THR A 89 -9.37 -6.25 -5.08
N GLU A 90 -8.97 -7.39 -4.48
CA GLU A 90 -9.88 -8.25 -3.72
C GLU A 90 -10.50 -7.50 -2.53
N ASP A 91 -9.70 -6.82 -1.71
CA ASP A 91 -10.17 -6.02 -0.57
C ASP A 91 -11.12 -4.89 -1.02
N PHE A 92 -10.81 -4.25 -2.15
CA PHE A 92 -11.70 -3.25 -2.75
C PHE A 92 -13.06 -3.85 -3.12
N GLN A 93 -13.09 -4.99 -3.81
CA GLN A 93 -14.32 -5.68 -4.21
C GLN A 93 -15.12 -6.17 -3.00
N ASN A 94 -14.43 -6.54 -1.92
CA ASN A 94 -15.01 -6.89 -0.62
C ASN A 94 -15.45 -5.67 0.21
N LYS A 95 -15.24 -4.45 -0.30
CA LYS A 95 -15.65 -3.18 0.29
C LYS A 95 -14.94 -2.82 1.60
N GLU A 96 -13.70 -3.28 1.78
CA GLU A 96 -12.87 -2.92 2.95
C GLU A 96 -12.62 -1.41 3.05
N TYR A 97 -12.66 -0.70 1.91
CA TYR A 97 -12.61 0.76 1.86
C TYR A 97 -13.66 1.47 2.74
N VAL A 98 -14.80 0.83 3.05
CA VAL A 98 -15.81 1.42 3.94
C VAL A 98 -15.27 1.59 5.35
N ILE A 99 -14.42 0.66 5.81
CA ILE A 99 -13.77 0.72 7.11
C ILE A 99 -12.56 1.67 7.05
N ASP A 100 -11.73 1.48 6.03
CA ASP A 100 -10.43 2.13 5.90
C ASP A 100 -10.56 3.63 5.52
N LEU A 101 -11.26 3.91 4.42
CA LEU A 101 -11.48 5.28 3.92
C LEU A 101 -12.67 5.99 4.59
N LYS A 102 -13.52 5.25 5.31
CA LYS A 102 -14.77 5.77 5.90
C LYS A 102 -15.68 6.45 4.87
N LYS A 103 -15.67 5.94 3.64
CA LYS A 103 -16.49 6.39 2.52
C LYS A 103 -17.49 5.31 2.12
N ASN A 104 -18.72 5.72 1.79
CA ASN A 104 -19.73 4.81 1.23
C ASN A 104 -19.39 4.38 -0.21
N THR A 105 -18.67 5.24 -0.94
CA THR A 105 -18.23 4.99 -2.31
C THR A 105 -16.78 5.44 -2.47
N ALA A 106 -15.96 4.58 -3.03
CA ALA A 106 -14.59 4.85 -3.42
C ALA A 106 -14.30 4.11 -4.73
N THR A 107 -13.32 4.59 -5.48
CA THR A 107 -12.75 3.86 -6.62
C THR A 107 -11.59 2.97 -6.17
N CYS A 108 -11.28 1.89 -6.90
CA CYS A 108 -10.10 1.07 -6.61
C CYS A 108 -8.80 1.89 -6.70
N PHE A 109 -8.78 2.92 -7.57
CA PHE A 109 -7.71 3.91 -7.62
C PHE A 109 -7.50 4.64 -6.30
N GLU A 110 -8.57 5.20 -5.71
CA GLU A 110 -8.51 5.90 -4.41
C GLU A 110 -8.11 4.93 -3.30
N TYR A 111 -8.63 3.71 -3.32
CA TYR A 111 -8.30 2.71 -2.32
C TYR A 111 -6.83 2.28 -2.38
N ALA A 112 -6.31 1.99 -3.57
CA ALA A 112 -4.90 1.66 -3.74
C ALA A 112 -3.97 2.83 -3.35
N SER A 113 -4.38 4.06 -3.65
CA SER A 113 -3.66 5.27 -3.22
C SER A 113 -3.64 5.38 -1.69
N PHE A 114 -4.77 5.09 -1.04
CA PHE A 114 -4.86 5.05 0.42
C PHE A 114 -3.93 4.00 1.02
N ILE A 115 -3.92 2.77 0.51
CA ILE A 115 -3.05 1.70 1.05
C ILE A 115 -1.57 2.09 0.94
N LEU A 116 -1.11 2.64 -0.19
CA LEU A 116 0.28 3.07 -0.30
C LEU A 116 0.59 4.24 0.66
N LEU A 117 -0.31 5.22 0.76
CA LEU A 117 -0.13 6.31 1.72
C LEU A 117 -0.16 5.82 3.17
N HIS A 118 -0.88 4.75 3.47
CA HIS A 118 -0.90 4.12 4.79
C HIS A 118 0.48 3.56 5.14
N GLU A 119 1.09 2.77 4.24
CA GLU A 119 2.45 2.26 4.46
C GLU A 119 3.51 3.37 4.55
N VAL A 120 3.36 4.42 3.74
CA VAL A 120 4.19 5.64 3.85
C VAL A 120 3.95 6.34 5.19
N GLY A 121 2.72 6.36 5.68
CA GLY A 121 2.34 6.91 6.98
C GLY A 121 3.02 6.17 8.13
N HIS A 122 3.10 4.84 8.08
CA HIS A 122 3.89 4.03 9.02
C HIS A 122 5.35 4.47 9.04
N TYR A 123 5.96 4.59 7.86
CA TYR A 123 7.35 5.02 7.73
C TYR A 123 7.59 6.42 8.30
N ILE A 124 6.79 7.42 7.89
CA ILE A 124 6.94 8.81 8.34
C ILE A 124 6.75 8.93 9.86
N HIS A 125 5.71 8.30 10.42
CA HIS A 125 5.49 8.34 11.86
C HIS A 125 6.59 7.64 12.65
N ALA A 126 7.14 6.55 12.13
CA ALA A 126 8.25 5.88 12.77
C ALA A 126 9.54 6.75 12.80
N LEU A 127 9.80 7.53 11.74
CA LEU A 127 10.92 8.50 11.72
C LEU A 127 10.75 9.70 12.65
N ILE A 128 9.51 10.06 12.97
CA ILE A 128 9.19 11.17 13.88
C ILE A 128 9.14 10.68 15.33
N GLY A 129 8.47 9.55 15.58
CA GLY A 129 8.16 9.03 16.90
C GLY A 129 9.26 8.16 17.52
N GLY A 130 10.11 7.55 16.71
CA GLY A 130 11.24 6.75 17.17
C GLY A 130 12.32 7.60 17.86
N ARG A 131 12.86 7.10 18.97
CA ARG A 131 13.87 7.77 19.81
C ARG A 131 15.32 7.48 19.40
N GLY A 132 15.50 6.68 18.35
CA GLY A 132 16.81 6.36 17.78
C GLY A 132 17.58 7.57 17.25
N LYS A 133 18.91 7.47 17.21
CA LYS A 133 19.81 8.53 16.71
C LYS A 133 19.84 8.59 15.19
N ASN A 134 19.70 7.44 14.52
CA ASN A 134 19.68 7.32 13.07
C ASN A 134 18.36 6.72 12.58
N LYS A 135 18.14 6.76 11.25
CA LYS A 135 16.91 6.30 10.59
C LYS A 135 16.54 4.87 11.00
N ARG A 136 17.50 3.95 10.95
CA ARG A 136 17.35 2.54 11.34
C ARG A 136 16.84 2.40 12.77
N GLU A 137 17.55 3.00 13.73
CA GLU A 137 17.20 2.92 15.16
C GLU A 137 15.81 3.51 15.45
N LYS A 138 15.43 4.59 14.76
CA LYS A 138 14.09 5.18 14.94
C LYS A 138 12.99 4.25 14.50
N LEU A 139 13.16 3.59 13.35
CA LEU A 139 12.18 2.66 12.82
C LEU A 139 12.01 1.47 13.78
N PHE A 140 13.10 0.83 14.21
CA PHE A 140 13.03 -0.26 15.18
C PHE A 140 12.40 0.14 16.51
N ASP A 141 12.84 1.25 17.13
CA ASP A 141 12.26 1.74 18.39
C ASP A 141 10.74 1.97 18.29
N TYR A 142 10.28 2.54 17.17
CA TYR A 142 8.86 2.77 16.95
C TYR A 142 8.07 1.46 16.84
N PHE A 143 8.50 0.52 15.98
CA PHE A 143 7.76 -0.72 15.77
C PHE A 143 7.81 -1.65 16.98
N ASP A 144 8.94 -1.72 17.69
CA ASP A 144 9.09 -2.47 18.95
C ASP A 144 8.15 -1.92 20.03
N GLY A 145 8.05 -0.60 20.16
CA GLY A 145 7.10 0.06 21.07
C GLY A 145 5.63 -0.26 20.75
N GLY A 146 5.32 -0.56 19.49
CA GLY A 146 3.99 -0.95 19.03
C GLY A 146 3.63 -2.40 19.34
N GLN A 147 4.61 -3.27 19.52
CA GLN A 147 4.43 -4.72 19.54
C GLN A 147 3.46 -5.18 20.64
N TYR A 148 3.40 -4.47 21.77
CA TYR A 148 2.42 -4.72 22.83
C TYR A 148 0.97 -4.66 22.33
N TYR A 149 0.62 -3.66 21.50
CA TYR A 149 -0.74 -3.50 20.98
C TYR A 149 -1.10 -4.59 19.98
N TYR A 150 -0.16 -4.94 19.09
CA TYR A 150 -0.33 -6.05 18.14
C TYR A 150 -0.47 -7.39 18.88
N ASN A 151 0.34 -7.66 19.90
CA ASN A 151 0.22 -8.87 20.72
C ASN A 151 -1.17 -8.98 21.40
N ARG A 152 -1.71 -7.88 21.93
CA ARG A 152 -3.06 -7.87 22.51
C ARG A 152 -4.16 -8.06 21.47
N TYR A 153 -3.96 -7.56 20.26
CA TYR A 153 -4.86 -7.81 19.15
C TYR A 153 -4.84 -9.30 18.77
N MET A 154 -3.66 -9.89 18.60
CA MET A 154 -3.48 -11.32 18.28
C MET A 154 -4.11 -12.25 19.32
N GLN A 155 -4.08 -11.88 20.61
CA GLN A 155 -4.75 -12.64 21.69
C GLN A 155 -6.28 -12.61 21.61
N LYS A 156 -6.87 -11.60 20.96
CA LYS A 156 -8.32 -11.38 20.90
C LYS A 156 -8.93 -11.75 19.55
N MET A 157 -8.12 -11.79 18.50
CA MET A 157 -8.56 -12.20 17.18
C MET A 157 -8.76 -13.72 17.14
N VAL A 158 -9.77 -14.16 16.41
CA VAL A 158 -10.04 -15.58 16.16
C VAL A 158 -9.45 -15.98 14.82
N LYS A 159 -9.74 -15.21 13.77
CA LYS A 159 -9.28 -15.44 12.39
C LYS A 159 -8.76 -14.18 11.71
N GLY A 160 -9.08 -12.99 12.22
CA GLY A 160 -8.67 -11.72 11.61
C GLY A 160 -9.44 -11.36 10.33
N ILE A 161 -10.48 -12.12 9.99
CA ILE A 161 -11.21 -11.98 8.72
C ILE A 161 -12.52 -11.19 8.86
N SER A 162 -13.06 -11.06 10.08
CA SER A 162 -14.34 -10.38 10.27
C SER A 162 -14.16 -8.86 10.25
N ASN A 163 -15.18 -8.13 9.78
CA ASN A 163 -15.21 -6.66 9.82
C ASN A 163 -14.96 -6.11 11.23
N LYS A 164 -15.39 -6.84 12.28
CA LYS A 164 -15.14 -6.46 13.67
C LYS A 164 -13.66 -6.56 14.03
N GLU A 165 -12.99 -7.63 13.61
CA GLU A 165 -11.56 -7.83 13.83
C GLU A 165 -10.74 -6.83 13.02
N LYS A 166 -11.04 -6.63 11.73
CA LYS A 166 -10.39 -5.63 10.89
C LYS A 166 -10.53 -4.22 11.47
N LYS A 167 -11.74 -3.84 11.92
CA LYS A 167 -11.96 -2.57 12.63
C LYS A 167 -11.18 -2.49 13.94
N MET A 168 -11.02 -3.59 14.67
CA MET A 168 -10.22 -3.62 15.90
C MET A 168 -8.74 -3.41 15.60
N TYR A 169 -8.23 -4.05 14.54
CA TYR A 169 -6.85 -3.88 14.05
C TYR A 169 -6.57 -2.42 13.66
N ARG A 170 -7.42 -1.79 12.85
CA ARG A 170 -7.31 -0.37 12.44
C ARG A 170 -7.41 0.63 13.61
N ASN A 171 -7.80 0.19 14.80
CA ASN A 171 -7.80 1.02 16.01
C ASN A 171 -6.51 0.90 16.84
N ILE A 172 -5.55 0.06 16.44
CA ILE A 172 -4.20 0.07 17.01
C ILE A 172 -3.58 1.46 16.76
N PRO A 173 -2.89 2.07 17.74
CA PRO A 173 -2.39 3.44 17.60
C PRO A 173 -1.56 3.71 16.33
N HIS A 174 -0.69 2.78 15.94
CA HIS A 174 0.16 2.92 14.76
C HIS A 174 -0.65 2.85 13.46
N GLU A 175 -1.52 1.84 13.34
CA GLU A 175 -2.50 1.72 12.23
C GLU A 175 -3.36 2.97 12.09
N LYS A 176 -3.87 3.50 13.21
CA LYS A 176 -4.71 4.69 13.22
C LYS A 176 -3.95 5.93 12.76
N ALA A 177 -2.68 6.07 13.16
CA ALA A 177 -1.85 7.18 12.72
C ALA A 177 -1.57 7.09 11.21
N ALA A 178 -1.23 5.90 10.70
CA ALA A 178 -1.05 5.64 9.28
C ALA A 178 -2.34 5.93 8.47
N ASP A 179 -3.51 5.48 8.95
CA ASP A 179 -4.81 5.79 8.34
C ASP A 179 -5.07 7.30 8.30
N GLN A 180 -4.75 8.03 9.38
CA GLN A 180 -4.92 9.49 9.43
C GLN A 180 -4.06 10.20 8.40
N PHE A 181 -2.80 9.78 8.26
CA PHE A 181 -1.91 10.27 7.22
C PHE A 181 -2.49 9.98 5.83
N ALA A 182 -2.91 8.75 5.57
CA ALA A 182 -3.48 8.36 4.30
C ALA A 182 -4.76 9.13 3.95
N MET A 183 -5.69 9.28 4.90
CA MET A 183 -6.91 10.06 4.72
C MET A 183 -6.64 11.53 4.41
N GLN A 184 -5.59 12.11 5.00
CA GLN A 184 -5.21 13.51 4.75
C GLN A 184 -4.77 13.73 3.30
N TYR A 185 -4.01 12.79 2.73
CA TYR A 185 -3.38 13.00 1.42
C TYR A 185 -4.04 12.26 0.25
N VAL A 186 -4.92 11.29 0.49
CA VAL A 186 -5.58 10.54 -0.60
C VAL A 186 -6.37 11.46 -1.54
N GLN A 187 -6.91 12.56 -1.04
CA GLN A 187 -7.65 13.54 -1.83
C GLN A 187 -6.74 14.44 -2.69
N GLU A 188 -5.46 14.54 -2.32
CA GLU A 188 -4.44 15.30 -3.05
C GLU A 188 -3.89 14.50 -4.25
N ILE A 189 -4.20 13.21 -4.36
CA ILE A 189 -3.77 12.35 -5.46
C ILE A 189 -4.65 12.62 -6.68
N PRO A 190 -4.12 13.24 -7.76
CA PRO A 190 -4.94 13.63 -8.90
C PRO A 190 -5.39 12.39 -9.70
N ILE A 191 -6.70 12.15 -9.68
CA ILE A 191 -7.37 11.06 -10.40
C ILE A 191 -7.19 11.28 -11.91
N ILE A 192 -6.69 10.25 -12.59
CA ILE A 192 -6.62 10.22 -14.04
C ILE A 192 -7.90 9.53 -14.54
N ARG A 193 -8.62 10.16 -15.48
CA ARG A 193 -9.66 9.45 -16.22
C ARG A 193 -8.97 8.41 -17.10
N LEU A 194 -9.03 7.15 -16.70
CA LEU A 194 -8.41 6.04 -17.39
C LEU A 194 -9.27 5.68 -18.60
N ASP A 195 -8.84 6.09 -19.80
CA ASP A 195 -9.43 5.61 -21.05
C ASP A 195 -8.81 4.25 -21.38
N SER A 196 -9.63 3.20 -21.49
CA SER A 196 -9.21 1.80 -21.41
C SER A 196 -8.21 1.38 -22.50
N LYS A 197 -8.17 2.09 -23.64
CA LYS A 197 -7.24 1.83 -24.75
C LYS A 197 -5.85 2.44 -24.54
N LEU A 198 -5.70 3.47 -23.71
CA LEU A 198 -4.44 4.18 -23.49
C LEU A 198 -3.62 3.62 -22.33
N LEU A 199 -4.24 2.87 -21.41
CA LEU A 199 -3.57 2.38 -20.21
C LEU A 199 -2.59 1.25 -20.48
N THR A 200 -2.97 0.26 -21.28
CA THR A 200 -2.08 -0.87 -21.58
C THR A 200 -0.80 -0.35 -22.21
N CYS A 201 -0.89 0.61 -23.15
CA CYS A 201 0.30 1.15 -23.83
C CYS A 201 1.16 2.10 -22.98
N ASN A 202 0.59 2.91 -22.08
CA ASN A 202 1.34 3.92 -21.34
C ASN A 202 1.79 3.46 -19.94
N LEU A 203 1.02 2.64 -19.22
CA LEU A 203 1.53 2.02 -17.98
C LEU A 203 2.69 1.08 -18.31
N LEU A 204 2.63 0.30 -19.40
CA LEU A 204 3.75 -0.53 -19.85
C LEU A 204 5.02 0.28 -20.20
N LYS A 205 4.89 1.51 -20.71
CA LYS A 205 6.05 2.40 -20.97
C LYS A 205 6.60 3.07 -19.72
N MET A 206 5.76 3.32 -18.72
CA MET A 206 6.19 3.87 -17.43
C MET A 206 6.79 2.82 -16.49
N VAL A 207 6.39 1.56 -16.67
CA VAL A 207 6.81 0.40 -15.88
C VAL A 207 7.99 -0.34 -16.52
N GLY A 208 8.17 -0.24 -17.85
CA GLY A 208 9.17 -0.99 -18.62
C GLY A 208 10.52 -0.30 -18.86
N ASN A 209 10.77 0.91 -18.34
CA ASN A 209 12.06 1.59 -18.52
C ASN A 209 12.72 1.91 -17.17
N ARG A 210 13.55 0.98 -16.70
CA ARG A 210 14.83 1.18 -15.99
C ARG A 210 15.44 -0.18 -15.62
N THR A 211 15.81 -0.94 -16.64
CA THR A 211 16.89 -1.95 -16.52
C THR A 211 18.09 -1.40 -17.27
N GLU A 212 18.89 -0.58 -16.58
CA GLU A 212 20.33 -0.42 -16.80
C GLU A 212 20.99 -0.13 -15.45
#